data_AF-A0A6H9YY73-F1
#
_entry.id   AF-A0A6H9YY73-F1
#
_cell.length_a   1.000
_cell.length_b   1.000
_cell.length_c   1.000
_cell.angle_alpha   90.00
_cell.angle_beta   90.00
_cell.angle_gamma   90.00
#
_symmetry.space_group_name_H-M   'P 1'
#
loop_
_entity.id
_entity.type
_entity.pdbx_description
1 polymer ?
#
loop_
_entity_poly.entity_id
_entity_poly.type
_entity_poly.pdbx_seq_one_letter_code
_entity_poly.pdbx_strand_id
1 'polypeptide(L)'
;MSFDGPKHRGTRPDQSTPDSQRAVLLDELGRELVCACQELRVERVGLPTRLVVTKHGSEACEEVGCDFDAETGWWFVWLWGEQQPQRIGHVRDVQQVARSVASVMGIRPLKV
;
A
#
# COMPACT_ATOMS: atom_id res chain seq x y z
N MET A 1 10.74 10.50 -7.58
CA MET A 1 11.85 9.55 -7.81
C MET A 1 11.28 8.42 -8.64
N SER A 2 11.89 8.06 -9.77
CA SER A 2 11.34 7.01 -10.65
C SER A 2 11.75 5.65 -10.08
N PHE A 3 10.78 4.80 -9.71
CA PHE A 3 11.08 3.39 -9.44
C PHE A 3 11.61 2.75 -10.73
N ASP A 4 12.81 2.18 -10.67
CA ASP A 4 13.37 1.36 -11.75
C ASP A 4 12.35 0.29 -12.17
N GLY A 5 12.24 0.07 -13.49
CA GLY A 5 11.30 -0.87 -14.10
C GLY A 5 11.39 -2.33 -13.58
N PRO A 6 10.47 -3.21 -14.02
CA PRO A 6 10.21 -4.49 -13.40
C PRO A 6 11.44 -5.43 -13.42
N LYS A 7 12.13 -5.56 -12.28
CA LYS A 7 13.35 -6.38 -12.11
C LYS A 7 13.10 -7.89 -12.03
N HIS A 8 11.84 -8.33 -11.92
CA HIS A 8 11.48 -9.69 -11.48
C HIS A 8 10.51 -10.42 -12.43
N ARG A 9 10.35 -9.95 -13.67
CA ARG A 9 9.56 -10.67 -14.70
C ARG A 9 10.28 -11.99 -15.04
N GLY A 10 9.78 -13.11 -14.50
CA GLY A 10 10.25 -14.46 -14.82
C GLY A 10 11.06 -15.22 -13.76
N THR A 11 11.20 -14.69 -12.54
CA THR A 11 11.83 -15.44 -11.42
C THR A 11 10.76 -16.03 -10.50
N ARG A 12 10.67 -17.37 -10.46
CA ARG A 12 9.95 -18.31 -9.56
C ARG A 12 8.69 -17.82 -8.80
N PRO A 13 7.62 -18.65 -8.72
CA PRO A 13 6.33 -18.26 -8.10
C PRO A 13 6.39 -17.87 -6.61
N ASP A 14 7.44 -18.25 -5.87
CA ASP A 14 7.47 -18.16 -4.41
C ASP A 14 8.64 -17.32 -3.85
N GLN A 15 8.93 -16.15 -4.42
CA GLN A 15 9.78 -15.18 -3.70
C GLN A 15 8.92 -14.13 -3.03
N SER A 16 8.76 -14.28 -1.71
CA SER A 16 8.32 -13.21 -0.83
C SER A 16 9.18 -11.97 -1.06
N THR A 17 8.54 -10.81 -1.12
CA THR A 17 9.23 -9.51 -1.22
C THR A 17 10.40 -9.45 -0.25
N PRO A 18 11.60 -9.02 -0.69
CA PRO A 18 12.63 -8.66 0.28
C PRO A 18 12.06 -7.58 1.20
N ASP A 19 12.06 -7.82 2.52
CA ASP A 19 11.44 -6.94 3.51
C ASP A 19 11.93 -5.49 3.41
N SER A 20 13.18 -5.29 2.96
CA SER A 20 13.73 -3.95 2.70
C SER A 20 13.02 -3.20 1.57
N GLN A 21 12.64 -3.88 0.48
CA GLN A 21 11.89 -3.27 -0.63
C GLN A 21 10.43 -3.02 -0.24
N ARG A 22 9.84 -3.95 0.51
CA ARG A 22 8.50 -3.83 1.09
C ARG A 22 8.43 -2.59 1.98
N ALA A 23 9.38 -2.44 2.89
CA ALA A 23 9.47 -1.28 3.77
C ALA A 23 9.55 0.02 2.97
N VAL A 24 10.47 0.16 2.02
CA VAL A 24 10.60 1.39 1.22
C VAL A 24 9.31 1.75 0.49
N LEU A 25 8.61 0.77 -0.11
CA LEU A 25 7.34 1.02 -0.78
C LEU A 25 6.23 1.46 0.18
N LEU A 26 6.11 0.80 1.33
CA LEU A 26 5.14 1.17 2.35
C LEU A 26 5.47 2.54 2.97
N ASP A 27 6.74 2.93 3.01
CA ASP A 27 7.15 4.25 3.48
C ASP A 27 6.69 5.36 2.55
N GLU A 28 6.85 5.14 1.25
CA GLU A 28 6.40 6.07 0.23
C GLU A 28 4.87 6.14 0.20
N LEU A 29 4.19 4.99 0.23
CA LEU A 29 2.73 4.94 0.32
C LEU A 29 2.20 5.64 1.57
N GLY A 30 2.84 5.43 2.73
CA GLY A 30 2.44 6.08 3.97
C GLY A 30 2.59 7.59 3.92
N ARG A 31 3.65 8.10 3.29
CA ARG A 31 3.82 9.55 3.06
C ARG A 31 2.74 10.09 2.14
N GLU A 32 2.46 9.42 1.03
CA GLU A 32 1.41 9.83 0.09
C GLU A 32 0.02 9.79 0.73
N LEU A 33 -0.27 8.80 1.60
CA LEU A 33 -1.52 8.74 2.37
C LEU A 33 -1.69 9.94 3.31
N VAL A 34 -0.65 10.28 4.06
CA VAL A 34 -0.67 11.44 4.97
C VAL A 34 -0.78 12.75 4.19
N CYS A 35 -0.10 12.86 3.05
CA CYS A 35 -0.17 14.03 2.18
C CYS A 35 -1.55 14.18 1.51
N ALA A 36 -2.15 13.08 1.04
CA ALA A 36 -3.45 13.08 0.39
C ALA A 36 -4.61 13.29 1.39
N CYS A 37 -4.43 12.83 2.63
CA CYS A 37 -5.48 12.81 3.66
C CYS A 37 -4.89 13.07 5.05
N GLN A 38 -4.98 14.31 5.53
CA GLN A 38 -4.53 14.68 6.89
C GLN A 38 -5.36 14.04 8.01
N GLU A 39 -6.52 13.47 7.68
CA GLU A 39 -7.37 12.70 8.60
C GLU A 39 -6.86 11.27 8.84
N LEU A 40 -5.78 10.85 8.17
CA LEU A 40 -5.19 9.52 8.34
C LEU A 40 -3.98 9.54 9.27
N ARG A 41 -3.99 8.64 10.24
CA ARG A 41 -2.79 8.19 10.95
C ARG A 41 -2.29 6.92 10.26
N VAL A 42 -1.00 6.89 9.96
CA VAL A 42 -0.34 5.76 9.31
C VAL A 42 0.81 5.28 10.18
N GLU A 43 0.80 4.00 10.54
CA GLU A 43 1.82 3.39 11.39
C GLU A 43 2.40 2.14 10.76
N ARG A 44 3.70 1.88 10.93
CA ARG A 44 4.30 0.62 10.50
C ARG A 44 4.17 -0.43 11.58
N VAL A 45 3.73 -1.63 11.21
CA VAL A 45 3.56 -2.74 12.15
C VAL A 45 4.04 -4.07 11.56
N GLY A 46 4.39 -5.00 12.46
CA GLY A 46 4.62 -6.40 12.14
C GLY A 46 5.86 -6.74 11.32
N LEU A 47 6.05 -8.05 11.12
CA LEU A 47 7.02 -8.68 10.23
C LEU A 47 6.29 -9.83 9.50
N PRO A 48 6.14 -9.80 8.17
CA PRO A 48 6.60 -8.76 7.24
C PRO A 48 5.93 -7.40 7.50
N THR A 49 6.62 -6.31 7.13
CA THR A 49 6.15 -4.94 7.38
C THR A 49 4.81 -4.69 6.71
N ARG A 50 3.88 -4.11 7.48
CA ARG A 50 2.56 -3.63 7.03
C ARG A 50 2.36 -2.19 7.51
N LEU A 51 1.41 -1.49 6.92
CA LEU A 51 0.89 -0.23 7.45
C LEU A 51 -0.45 -0.50 8.14
N VAL A 52 -0.65 0.11 9.29
CA VAL A 52 -1.96 0.31 9.88
C VAL A 52 -2.40 1.72 9.54
N VAL A 53 -3.55 1.84 8.88
CA VAL A 53 -4.14 3.11 8.47
C VAL A 53 -5.41 3.32 9.28
N THR A 54 -5.40 4.34 10.12
CA THR A 54 -6.51 4.67 11.01
C THR A 54 -7.07 6.03 10.67
N LYS A 55 -8.39 6.14 10.56
CA LYS A 55 -9.08 7.42 10.38
C LYS A 55 -9.21 8.14 11.73
N HIS A 56 -8.78 9.40 11.82
CA HIS A 56 -8.92 10.22 13.01
C HIS A 56 -10.38 10.31 13.47
N GLY A 57 -10.61 10.13 14.78
CA GLY A 57 -11.95 10.18 15.36
C GLY A 57 -12.85 8.99 15.01
N SER A 58 -12.28 7.91 14.45
CA SER A 58 -12.99 6.66 14.15
C SER A 58 -12.25 5.47 14.74
N GLU A 59 -13.00 4.40 15.05
CA GLU A 59 -12.43 3.08 15.36
C GLU A 59 -12.03 2.31 14.08
N ALA A 60 -12.35 2.84 12.90
CA ALA A 60 -12.02 2.22 11.62
C ALA A 60 -10.50 2.22 11.38
N CYS A 61 -9.97 1.01 11.23
CA CYS A 61 -8.56 0.72 11.07
C CYS A 61 -8.40 -0.38 10.03
N GLU A 62 -7.56 -0.13 9.03
CA GLU A 62 -7.30 -1.08 7.96
C GLU A 62 -5.80 -1.39 7.90
N GLU A 63 -5.47 -2.65 7.67
CA GLU A 63 -4.09 -3.05 7.40
C GLU A 63 -3.81 -2.97 5.90
N VAL A 64 -2.73 -2.30 5.54
CA VAL A 64 -2.27 -2.15 4.17
C VAL A 64 -0.92 -2.84 4.01
N GLY A 65 -0.83 -3.72 3.03
CA GLY A 65 0.39 -4.42 2.67
C GLY A 65 0.69 -4.32 1.19
N CYS A 66 1.84 -4.85 0.79
CA CYS A 66 2.17 -5.00 -0.62
C CYS A 66 2.84 -6.34 -0.88
N ASP A 67 2.52 -6.93 -2.02
CA ASP A 67 3.04 -8.23 -2.48
C ASP A 67 3.41 -8.18 -3.96
N PHE A 68 4.20 -9.16 -4.40
CA PHE A 68 4.65 -9.25 -5.78
C PHE A 68 3.62 -9.99 -6.62
N ASP A 69 3.16 -9.39 -7.70
CA ASP A 69 2.44 -10.11 -8.73
C ASP A 69 3.45 -10.62 -9.77
N ALA A 70 3.71 -11.92 -9.73
CA ALA A 70 4.66 -12.60 -10.62
C ALA A 70 4.20 -12.65 -12.08
N GLU A 71 2.90 -12.59 -12.35
CA GLU A 71 2.34 -12.62 -13.71
C GLU A 71 2.59 -11.29 -14.42
N THR A 72 2.33 -10.20 -13.72
CA THR A 72 2.54 -8.85 -14.26
C THR A 72 3.99 -8.38 -14.08
N GLY A 73 4.72 -8.95 -13.13
CA GLY A 73 6.06 -8.52 -12.74
C GLY A 73 6.07 -7.25 -11.89
N TRP A 74 4.96 -6.92 -11.23
CA TRP A 74 4.81 -5.68 -10.47
C TRP A 74 4.34 -5.92 -9.05
N TRP A 75 4.80 -5.08 -8.13
CA TRP A 75 4.23 -4.96 -6.80
C TRP A 75 2.78 -4.46 -6.87
N PHE A 76 1.91 -5.01 -6.04
CA PHE A 76 0.55 -4.51 -5.81
C PHE A 76 0.31 -4.26 -4.33
N VAL A 77 -0.55 -3.28 -4.04
CA VAL A 77 -1.00 -2.98 -2.68
C VAL A 77 -2.34 -3.66 -2.45
N TRP A 78 -2.49 -4.21 -1.25
CA TRP A 78 -3.75 -4.74 -0.76
C TRP A 78 -4.12 -4.07 0.56
N LEU A 79 -5.41 -4.12 0.86
CA LEU A 79 -6.01 -3.62 2.10
C LEU A 79 -6.84 -4.74 2.73
N TRP A 80 -6.64 -4.99 4.02
CA TRP A 80 -7.29 -6.08 4.75
C TRP A 80 -8.68 -5.67 5.25
N GLY A 81 -9.68 -5.81 4.39
CA GLY A 81 -11.07 -5.58 4.77
C GLY A 81 -11.63 -6.66 5.71
N GLU A 82 -12.92 -6.56 6.04
CA GLU A 82 -13.58 -7.38 7.07
C GLU A 82 -13.45 -8.90 6.92
N GLN A 83 -13.22 -9.43 5.71
CA GLN A 83 -13.19 -10.88 5.45
C GLN A 83 -11.97 -11.37 4.66
N GLN A 84 -11.36 -10.52 3.82
CA GLN A 84 -10.21 -10.91 3.00
C GLN A 84 -9.44 -9.68 2.48
N PRO A 85 -8.14 -9.83 2.16
CA PRO A 85 -7.38 -8.76 1.54
C PRO A 85 -7.93 -8.43 0.15
N GLN A 86 -8.27 -7.17 -0.06
CA GLN A 86 -8.67 -6.62 -1.35
C GLN A 86 -7.47 -5.98 -2.04
N ARG A 87 -7.21 -6.38 -3.28
CA ARG A 87 -6.21 -5.73 -4.13
C ARG A 87 -6.68 -4.32 -4.51
N ILE A 88 -5.87 -3.32 -4.19
CA ILE A 88 -6.16 -1.91 -4.46
C ILE A 88 -5.60 -1.47 -5.82
N GLY A 89 -4.37 -1.88 -6.15
CA GLY A 89 -3.74 -1.50 -7.39
C GLY A 89 -2.24 -1.79 -7.43
N HIS A 90 -1.63 -1.54 -8.58
CA HIS A 90 -0.18 -1.62 -8.73
C HIS A 90 0.50 -0.35 -8.22
N VAL A 91 1.66 -0.47 -7.58
CA VAL A 91 2.47 0.69 -7.11
C VAL A 91 3.19 1.45 -8.23
N ARG A 92 2.80 1.24 -9.49
CA ARG A 92 3.24 2.08 -10.62
C ARG A 92 2.83 3.54 -10.44
N ASP A 93 1.74 3.76 -9.71
CA ASP A 93 1.21 5.06 -9.34
C ASP A 93 0.82 5.05 -7.85
N VAL A 94 1.80 5.32 -6.99
CA VAL A 94 1.62 5.32 -5.53
C VAL A 94 0.58 6.36 -5.10
N GLN A 95 0.47 7.50 -5.81
CA GLN A 95 -0.51 8.54 -5.53
C GLN A 95 -1.93 8.05 -5.81
N GLN A 96 -2.15 7.39 -6.94
CA GLN A 96 -3.43 6.77 -7.26
C GLN A 96 -3.80 5.70 -6.23
N VAL A 97 -2.85 4.86 -5.84
CA VAL A 97 -3.07 3.83 -4.81
C VAL A 97 -3.43 4.45 -3.46
N ALA A 98 -2.73 5.50 -3.03
CA ALA A 98 -3.04 6.22 -1.79
C ALA A 98 -4.46 6.80 -1.81
N ARG A 99 -4.89 7.40 -2.93
CA ARG A 99 -6.26 7.91 -3.11
C ARG A 99 -7.30 6.78 -3.06
N SER A 100 -7.01 5.63 -3.66
CA SER A 100 -7.89 4.46 -3.61
C SER A 100 -8.04 3.92 -2.20
N VAL A 101 -6.93 3.79 -1.44
CA VAL A 101 -6.97 3.42 -0.02
C VAL A 101 -7.81 4.41 0.78
N ALA A 102 -7.58 5.71 0.62
CA ALA A 102 -8.38 6.74 1.31
C ALA A 102 -9.88 6.65 0.97
N SER A 103 -10.22 6.39 -0.29
CA SER A 103 -11.61 6.21 -0.72
C SER A 103 -12.25 4.99 -0.06
N VAL A 104 -11.52 3.88 0.07
CA VAL A 104 -12.00 2.67 0.77
C VAL A 104 -12.23 2.96 2.27
N MET A 105 -11.35 3.75 2.88
CA MET A 105 -11.50 4.26 4.26
C MET A 105 -12.66 5.27 4.44
N GLY A 106 -13.42 5.58 3.38
CA GLY A 106 -14.50 6.57 3.43
C GLY A 106 -13.99 8.00 3.66
N ILE A 107 -12.79 8.32 3.17
CA ILE A 107 -12.19 9.65 3.22
C ILE A 107 -12.15 10.21 1.81
N ARG A 108 -12.54 11.48 1.65
CA ARG A 108 -12.39 12.18 0.38
C ARG A 108 -10.96 12.71 0.29
N PRO A 109 -10.14 12.26 -0.68
CA PRO A 109 -8.80 12.78 -0.82
C PRO A 109 -8.83 14.29 -1.07
N LEU A 110 -7.84 15.00 -0.56
CA LEU A 110 -7.65 16.41 -0.91
C LEU A 110 -7.56 16.55 -2.44
N LYS A 111 -8.37 17.45 -3.01
CA LYS A 111 -8.24 17.82 -4.42
C LYS A 111 -6.91 18.54 -4.57
N VAL A 112 -5.97 17.89 -5.26
CA VAL A 112 -4.73 18.52 -5.75
C VAL A 112 -5.08 19.38 -6.96
#